data_AF-X0Y302-F1
#
_entry.id   AF-X0Y302-F1
#
_cell.length_a   1.000
_cell.length_b   1.000
_cell.length_c   1.000
_cell.angle_alpha   90.00
_cell.angle_beta   90.00
_cell.angle_gamma   90.00
#
_symmetry.space_group_name_H-M   'P 1'
#
loop_
_entity.id
_entity.type
_entity.pdbx_description
1 polymer ?
#
loop_
_entity_poly.entity_id
_entity_poly.type
_entity_poly.pdbx_seq_one_letter_code
_entity_poly.pdbx_strand_id
1 'polypeptide(L)'
;FSLKDHLDRLFFSAGSLSIENSYDKKYITDAIYKVLKANKLTEARLRLTLTGGPMAKSEEERRATLLITATKIQPYPAEYYKNGVLVVLCPFRQNPSEPIYGHKTTSYFCRMIGLKLAHQKRAAEALWFTIDNRLAEGCISNVFLVKDSALYTPPIVTPVLAGVARKTVCQIALKNSIKLVEKDLYIDDVLSADEMFLTNVIMQVMPVTAVEKHTVGSGKVGIMTRRLQKSFD
;
A
#
# COMPACT_ATOMS: atom_id res chain seq x y z
N PHE A 1 -11.53 3.48 9.29
CA PHE A 1 -10.80 4.46 8.49
C PHE A 1 -11.19 4.35 7.01
N SER A 2 -11.68 5.44 6.40
CA SER A 2 -11.95 5.60 4.96
C SER A 2 -12.64 4.42 4.22
N LEU A 3 -13.70 3.84 4.80
CA LEU A 3 -14.39 2.67 4.22
C LEU A 3 -14.87 2.93 2.78
N LYS A 4 -15.40 4.12 2.51
CA LYS A 4 -15.84 4.52 1.17
C LYS A 4 -14.71 4.39 0.14
N ASP A 5 -13.52 4.91 0.43
CA ASP A 5 -12.37 4.83 -0.48
C ASP A 5 -11.93 3.38 -0.73
N HIS A 6 -12.02 2.52 0.30
CA HIS A 6 -11.71 1.10 0.15
C HIS A 6 -12.72 0.37 -0.75
N LEU A 7 -14.02 0.64 -0.59
CA LEU A 7 -15.06 0.05 -1.43
C LEU A 7 -15.01 0.60 -2.86
N ASP A 8 -14.79 1.91 -3.03
CA ASP A 8 -14.62 2.54 -4.34
C ASP A 8 -13.48 1.85 -5.11
N ARG A 9 -12.33 1.62 -4.45
CA ARG A 9 -11.18 0.93 -5.07
C ARG A 9 -11.45 -0.55 -5.37
N LEU A 10 -12.17 -1.25 -4.48
CA LEU A 10 -12.55 -2.65 -4.71
C LEU A 10 -13.43 -2.76 -5.97
N PHE A 11 -14.43 -1.89 -6.09
CA PHE A 11 -15.37 -1.88 -7.22
C PHE A 11 -14.67 -1.50 -8.52
N PHE A 12 -13.80 -0.48 -8.47
CA PHE A 12 -12.98 -0.10 -9.61
C PHE A 12 -12.11 -1.27 -10.10
N SER A 13 -11.46 -1.99 -9.18
CA SER A 13 -10.62 -3.15 -9.54
C SER A 13 -11.46 -4.31 -10.07
N ALA A 14 -12.62 -4.58 -9.48
CA ALA A 14 -13.52 -5.63 -9.94
C ALA A 14 -13.99 -5.37 -11.37
N GLY A 15 -14.43 -4.13 -11.68
CA GLY A 15 -14.81 -3.74 -13.03
C GLY A 15 -13.67 -3.82 -14.03
N SER A 16 -12.49 -3.32 -13.67
CA SER A 16 -11.30 -3.34 -14.55
C SER A 16 -10.80 -4.74 -14.87
N LEU A 17 -10.98 -5.68 -13.94
CA LEU A 17 -10.54 -7.08 -14.07
C LEU A 17 -11.69 -8.03 -14.50
N SER A 18 -12.82 -7.49 -14.96
CA SER A 18 -13.97 -8.28 -15.41
C SER A 18 -14.48 -9.29 -14.35
N ILE A 19 -14.45 -8.90 -13.08
CA ILE A 19 -15.09 -9.61 -11.98
C ILE A 19 -16.47 -8.97 -11.77
N GLU A 20 -17.50 -9.68 -12.22
CA GLU A 20 -18.89 -9.25 -12.09
C GLU A 20 -19.33 -9.21 -10.62
N ASN A 21 -19.37 -8.01 -10.06
CA ASN A 21 -19.82 -7.81 -8.69
C ASN A 21 -21.34 -7.62 -8.64
N SER A 22 -22.07 -8.57 -8.04
CA SER A 22 -23.51 -8.48 -7.82
C SER A 22 -23.90 -7.76 -6.51
N TYR A 23 -22.93 -7.34 -5.69
CA TYR A 23 -23.18 -6.72 -4.40
C TYR A 23 -23.03 -5.20 -4.45
N ASP A 24 -23.99 -4.46 -3.92
CA ASP A 24 -23.86 -3.02 -3.76
C ASP A 24 -23.01 -2.65 -2.52
N LYS A 25 -22.59 -1.38 -2.45
CA LYS A 25 -21.75 -0.88 -1.34
C LYS A 25 -22.48 -0.91 0.01
N LYS A 26 -23.80 -0.74 0.03
CA LYS A 26 -24.59 -0.76 1.27
C LYS A 26 -24.63 -2.17 1.83
N TYR A 27 -24.92 -3.17 1.01
CA TYR A 27 -24.91 -4.58 1.37
C TYR A 27 -23.57 -4.99 1.97
N ILE A 28 -22.46 -4.63 1.31
CA ILE A 28 -21.10 -4.94 1.81
C ILE A 28 -20.84 -4.23 3.14
N THR A 29 -21.25 -2.97 3.26
CA THR A 29 -21.11 -2.19 4.51
C THR A 29 -21.88 -2.85 5.65
N ASP A 30 -23.13 -3.24 5.43
CA ASP A 30 -23.95 -3.93 6.43
C ASP A 30 -23.34 -5.29 6.82
N ALA A 31 -22.79 -6.02 5.84
CA ALA A 31 -22.10 -7.29 6.08
C ALA A 31 -20.81 -7.12 6.92
N ILE A 32 -20.03 -6.06 6.67
CA ILE A 32 -18.87 -5.71 7.51
C ILE A 32 -19.29 -5.51 8.97
N TYR A 33 -20.36 -4.73 9.22
CA TYR A 33 -20.84 -4.49 10.58
C TYR A 33 -21.31 -5.77 11.27
N LYS A 34 -21.95 -6.69 10.53
CA LYS A 34 -22.32 -8.01 11.06
C LYS A 34 -21.09 -8.82 11.50
N VAL A 35 -20.03 -8.86 10.67
CA VAL A 35 -18.78 -9.56 11.01
C VAL A 35 -18.10 -8.94 12.23
N LEU A 36 -18.01 -7.61 12.31
CA LEU A 36 -17.44 -6.90 13.46
C LEU A 36 -18.21 -7.20 14.75
N LYS A 37 -19.54 -7.10 14.71
CA LYS A 37 -20.43 -7.37 15.86
C LYS A 37 -20.30 -8.82 16.33
N ALA A 38 -20.31 -9.78 15.41
CA ALA A 38 -20.19 -11.21 15.74
C ALA A 38 -18.85 -11.52 16.44
N ASN A 39 -17.78 -10.82 16.09
CA ASN A 39 -16.46 -11.00 16.68
C ASN A 39 -16.17 -10.06 17.87
N LYS A 40 -17.12 -9.19 18.25
CA LYS A 40 -16.97 -8.17 19.30
C LYS A 40 -15.73 -7.27 19.07
N LEU A 41 -15.48 -6.89 17.82
CA LEU A 41 -14.34 -6.05 17.44
C LEU A 41 -14.78 -4.60 17.22
N THR A 42 -14.16 -3.69 17.96
CA THR A 42 -14.28 -2.22 17.77
C THR A 42 -13.12 -1.67 16.95
N GLU A 43 -11.94 -2.29 17.06
CA GLU A 43 -10.75 -2.00 16.26
C GLU A 43 -10.32 -3.27 15.53
N ALA A 44 -10.36 -3.24 14.19
CA ALA A 44 -10.14 -4.42 13.37
C ALA A 44 -9.41 -4.14 12.06
N ARG A 45 -8.58 -5.09 11.68
CA ARG A 45 -8.13 -5.25 10.30
C ARG A 45 -9.20 -6.03 9.54
N LEU A 46 -9.84 -5.37 8.58
CA LEU A 46 -10.78 -6.00 7.66
C LEU A 46 -10.05 -6.46 6.39
N ARG A 47 -10.40 -7.66 5.92
CA ARG A 47 -10.03 -8.17 4.60
C ARG A 47 -11.30 -8.55 3.86
N LEU A 48 -11.50 -7.88 2.73
CA LEU A 48 -12.52 -8.22 1.74
C LEU A 48 -11.81 -8.87 0.57
N THR A 49 -12.31 -10.03 0.14
CA THR A 49 -11.85 -10.74 -1.04
C THR A 49 -13.06 -11.01 -1.92
N LEU A 50 -13.06 -10.45 -3.13
CA LEU A 50 -14.09 -10.67 -4.14
C LEU A 50 -13.49 -11.54 -5.25
N THR A 51 -14.15 -12.64 -5.59
CA THR A 51 -13.78 -13.51 -6.71
C THR A 51 -14.96 -13.64 -7.67
N GLY A 52 -14.71 -14.13 -8.90
CA GLY A 52 -15.78 -14.49 -9.84
C GLY A 52 -16.63 -15.69 -9.41
N GLY A 53 -16.32 -16.28 -8.25
CA GLY A 53 -16.93 -17.50 -7.75
C GLY A 53 -16.37 -18.77 -8.38
N PRO A 54 -17.07 -19.90 -8.19
CA PRO A 54 -16.78 -21.15 -8.88
C PRO A 54 -16.81 -20.97 -10.41
N MET A 55 -16.10 -21.84 -11.14
CA MET A 55 -16.24 -21.88 -12.59
C MET A 55 -17.69 -22.21 -12.98
N ALA A 56 -18.31 -21.31 -13.72
CA ALA A 56 -19.65 -21.44 -14.23
C ALA A 56 -19.65 -22.07 -15.64
N LYS A 57 -20.72 -22.79 -16.02
CA LYS A 57 -20.85 -23.35 -17.38
C LYS A 57 -21.42 -22.34 -18.38
N SER A 58 -22.07 -21.30 -17.89
CA SER A 58 -22.58 -20.16 -18.65
C SER A 58 -22.38 -18.86 -17.86
N GLU A 59 -22.44 -17.71 -18.53
CA GLU A 59 -22.40 -16.40 -17.84
C GLU A 59 -23.58 -16.23 -16.88
N GLU A 60 -24.74 -16.81 -17.20
CA GLU A 60 -25.95 -16.75 -16.36
C GLU A 60 -25.80 -17.50 -15.03
N GLU A 61 -24.92 -18.50 -14.97
CA GLU A 61 -24.57 -19.25 -13.75
C GLU A 61 -23.49 -18.55 -12.92
N ARG A 62 -22.79 -17.56 -13.49
CA ARG A 62 -21.67 -16.89 -12.84
C ARG A 62 -22.15 -16.10 -11.63
N ARG A 63 -21.57 -16.39 -10.46
CA ARG A 63 -21.93 -15.73 -9.20
C ARG A 63 -20.66 -15.38 -8.45
N ALA A 64 -20.40 -14.08 -8.29
CA ALA A 64 -19.26 -13.65 -7.49
C ALA A 64 -19.35 -14.15 -6.05
N THR A 65 -18.18 -14.42 -5.47
CA THR A 65 -18.06 -14.77 -4.06
C THR A 65 -17.37 -13.63 -3.32
N LEU A 66 -18.04 -13.11 -2.28
CA LEU A 66 -17.47 -12.13 -1.37
C LEU A 66 -17.16 -12.79 -0.03
N LEU A 67 -15.87 -12.81 0.34
CA LEU A 67 -15.42 -13.21 1.67
C LEU A 67 -15.00 -11.97 2.47
N ILE A 68 -15.56 -11.81 3.66
CA ILE A 68 -15.22 -10.74 4.62
C ILE A 68 -14.68 -11.39 5.88
N THR A 69 -13.44 -11.07 6.25
CA THR A 69 -12.84 -11.49 7.52
C THR A 69 -12.39 -10.29 8.32
N ALA A 70 -12.48 -10.38 9.64
CA ALA A 70 -11.99 -9.37 10.57
C ALA A 70 -11.04 -10.00 11.60
N THR A 71 -9.92 -9.33 11.88
CA THR A 71 -9.00 -9.71 12.96
C THR A 71 -8.68 -8.49 13.80
N LYS A 72 -8.22 -8.70 15.04
CA LYS A 72 -7.63 -7.60 15.83
C LYS A 72 -6.48 -6.96 15.05
N ILE A 73 -6.34 -5.64 15.17
CA ILE A 73 -5.19 -4.92 14.63
C ILE A 73 -3.97 -5.29 15.47
N GLN A 74 -2.88 -5.64 14.81
CA GLN A 74 -1.57 -5.76 15.44
C GLN A 74 -0.76 -4.54 15.02
N PRO A 75 -0.41 -3.64 15.95
CA PRO A 75 0.42 -2.49 15.63
C PRO A 75 1.84 -2.95 15.31
N TYR A 76 2.54 -2.17 14.48
CA TYR A 76 3.98 -2.33 14.33
C TYR A 76 4.71 -1.83 15.59
N PRO A 77 5.93 -2.34 15.88
CA PRO A 77 6.70 -1.89 17.03
C PRO A 77 6.92 -0.37 17.04
N ALA A 78 6.72 0.28 18.19
CA ALA A 78 6.90 1.74 18.33
C ALA A 78 8.32 2.21 17.95
N GLU A 79 9.32 1.34 18.15
CA GLU A 79 10.71 1.59 17.75
C GLU A 79 10.87 1.82 16.24
N TYR A 80 10.05 1.21 15.38
CA TYR A 80 10.12 1.41 13.93
C TYR A 80 9.77 2.86 13.58
N TYR A 81 8.79 3.43 14.27
CA TYR A 81 8.39 4.83 14.08
C TYR A 81 9.38 5.82 14.68
N LYS A 82 10.04 5.44 15.78
CA LYS A 82 11.04 6.28 16.45
C LYS A 82 12.37 6.33 15.70
N ASN A 83 12.85 5.18 15.25
CA ASN A 83 14.21 4.99 14.71
C ASN A 83 14.23 4.83 13.19
N GLY A 84 13.09 4.53 12.57
CA GLY A 84 13.01 4.13 11.16
C GLY A 84 13.38 2.67 10.94
N VAL A 85 13.09 2.19 9.74
CA VAL A 85 13.34 0.81 9.33
C VAL A 85 14.38 0.73 8.20
N LEU A 86 15.01 -0.44 8.10
CA LEU A 86 15.75 -0.85 6.91
C LEU A 86 14.78 -1.36 5.84
N VAL A 87 14.99 -0.96 4.59
CA VAL A 87 14.40 -1.61 3.42
C VAL A 87 15.50 -2.18 2.52
N VAL A 88 15.15 -3.20 1.74
CA VAL A 88 16.05 -3.78 0.72
C VAL A 88 15.45 -3.61 -0.66
N LEU A 89 16.16 -3.99 -1.71
CA LEU A 89 15.61 -4.08 -3.04
C LEU A 89 14.98 -5.45 -3.24
N CYS A 90 13.79 -5.49 -3.84
CA CYS A 90 13.19 -6.76 -4.20
C CYS A 90 13.93 -7.36 -5.40
N PRO A 91 14.19 -8.67 -5.41
CA PRO A 91 14.74 -9.35 -6.59
C PRO A 91 13.73 -9.43 -7.75
N PHE A 92 12.43 -9.30 -7.48
CA PHE A 92 11.39 -9.29 -8.51
C PHE A 92 11.15 -7.88 -9.06
N ARG A 93 10.51 -7.82 -10.23
CA ARG A 93 10.17 -6.56 -10.91
C ARG A 93 8.69 -6.53 -11.26
N GLN A 94 8.10 -5.35 -11.24
CA GLN A 94 6.74 -5.14 -11.76
C GLN A 94 6.79 -4.94 -13.27
N ASN A 95 5.90 -5.62 -13.99
CA ASN A 95 5.71 -5.39 -15.40
C ASN A 95 4.45 -4.54 -15.62
N PRO A 96 4.58 -3.29 -16.15
CA PRO A 96 3.43 -2.45 -16.48
C PRO A 96 2.42 -3.09 -17.43
N SER A 97 2.84 -4.09 -18.22
CA SER A 97 1.99 -4.80 -19.17
C SER A 97 1.17 -5.95 -18.55
N GLU A 98 1.33 -6.25 -17.27
CA GLU A 98 0.50 -7.26 -16.60
C GLU A 98 -0.94 -6.78 -16.43
N PRO A 99 -1.96 -7.65 -16.64
CA PRO A 99 -3.37 -7.25 -16.55
C PRO A 99 -3.80 -6.86 -15.13
N ILE A 100 -3.06 -7.33 -14.11
CA ILE A 100 -3.33 -7.04 -12.69
C ILE A 100 -2.62 -5.77 -12.20
N TYR A 101 -1.95 -5.06 -13.11
CA TYR A 101 -1.28 -3.79 -12.87
C TYR A 101 -2.12 -2.82 -12.03
N GLY A 102 -1.53 -2.20 -11.01
CA GLY A 102 -2.21 -1.18 -10.18
C GLY A 102 -3.41 -1.69 -9.35
N HIS A 103 -3.76 -2.98 -9.44
CA HIS A 103 -4.90 -3.57 -8.75
C HIS A 103 -4.48 -4.39 -7.52
N LYS A 104 -5.34 -4.39 -6.49
CA LYS A 104 -5.12 -5.20 -5.30
C LYS A 104 -5.72 -6.60 -5.47
N THR A 105 -4.94 -7.53 -6.00
CA THR A 105 -5.39 -8.90 -6.28
C THR A 105 -4.85 -9.91 -5.26
N THR A 106 -5.29 -11.16 -5.37
CA THR A 106 -4.77 -12.31 -4.61
C THR A 106 -3.50 -12.90 -5.26
N SER A 107 -3.14 -12.48 -6.47
CA SER A 107 -1.88 -12.82 -7.15
C SER A 107 -0.70 -12.10 -6.48
N TYR A 108 -0.40 -12.52 -5.25
CA TYR A 108 0.48 -11.81 -4.32
C TYR A 108 1.75 -12.60 -3.97
N PHE A 109 1.95 -13.77 -4.58
CA PHE A 109 3.04 -14.68 -4.25
C PHE A 109 4.42 -14.02 -4.32
N CYS A 110 4.76 -13.38 -5.45
CA CYS A 110 6.05 -12.71 -5.62
C CYS A 110 6.28 -11.61 -4.56
N ARG A 111 5.22 -10.87 -4.19
CA ARG A 111 5.29 -9.85 -3.13
C ARG A 111 5.55 -10.49 -1.76
N MET A 112 4.89 -11.61 -1.45
CA MET A 112 5.11 -12.32 -0.19
C MET A 112 6.51 -12.95 -0.11
N ILE A 113 7.04 -13.49 -1.21
CA ILE A 113 8.42 -13.98 -1.26
C ILE A 113 9.41 -12.81 -1.12
N GLY A 114 9.20 -11.70 -1.83
CA GLY A 114 10.03 -10.50 -1.69
C GLY A 114 10.08 -9.98 -0.25
N LEU A 115 8.93 -9.91 0.42
CA LEU A 115 8.83 -9.49 1.82
C LEU A 115 9.53 -10.49 2.76
N LYS A 116 9.36 -11.80 2.54
CA LYS A 116 10.05 -12.85 3.31
C LYS A 116 11.58 -12.72 3.18
N LEU A 117 12.09 -12.46 1.97
CA LEU A 117 13.53 -12.25 1.74
C LEU A 117 14.04 -10.98 2.43
N ALA A 118 13.24 -9.91 2.46
CA ALA A 118 13.54 -8.70 3.24
C ALA A 118 13.68 -9.02 4.74
N HIS A 119 12.72 -9.76 5.29
CA HIS A 119 12.72 -10.13 6.71
C HIS A 119 13.93 -10.99 7.10
N GLN A 120 14.38 -11.88 6.21
CA GLN A 120 15.62 -12.66 6.41
C GLN A 120 16.87 -11.77 6.52
N LYS A 121 16.86 -10.61 5.85
CA LYS A 121 17.89 -9.57 5.97
C LYS A 121 17.62 -8.56 7.11
N ARG A 122 16.64 -8.83 7.98
CA ARG A 122 16.18 -7.93 9.06
C ARG A 122 15.66 -6.57 8.55
N ALA A 123 15.29 -6.49 7.28
CA ALA A 123 14.59 -5.34 6.71
C ALA A 123 13.09 -5.48 6.96
N ALA A 124 12.38 -4.36 7.09
CA ALA A 124 10.92 -4.37 7.27
C ALA A 124 10.17 -4.58 5.94
N GLU A 125 10.78 -4.15 4.83
CA GLU A 125 10.21 -4.19 3.47
C GLU A 125 11.30 -4.33 2.40
N ALA A 126 10.86 -4.62 1.17
CA ALA A 126 11.60 -4.53 -0.07
C ALA A 126 10.94 -3.55 -1.04
N LEU A 127 11.72 -2.63 -1.59
CA LEU A 127 11.32 -1.74 -2.68
C LEU A 127 11.23 -2.52 -3.99
N TRP A 128 10.11 -2.37 -4.67
CA TRP A 128 9.80 -2.91 -5.99
C TRP A 128 10.06 -1.86 -7.05
N PHE A 129 10.83 -2.27 -8.05
CA PHE A 129 11.08 -1.51 -9.26
C PHE A 129 10.37 -2.18 -10.43
N THR A 130 10.07 -1.40 -11.46
CA THR A 130 9.55 -1.90 -12.71
C THR A 130 10.63 -2.55 -13.56
N ILE A 131 10.24 -3.29 -14.59
CA ILE A 131 11.18 -3.87 -15.58
C ILE A 131 12.03 -2.81 -16.30
N ASP A 132 11.54 -1.58 -16.39
CA ASP A 132 12.24 -0.39 -16.91
C ASP A 132 12.90 0.45 -15.81
N ASN A 133 13.14 -0.15 -14.63
CA ASN A 133 13.89 0.42 -13.50
C ASN A 133 13.31 1.68 -12.86
N ARG A 134 12.01 1.94 -13.02
CA ARG A 134 11.30 2.97 -12.25
C ARG A 134 10.94 2.41 -10.87
N LEU A 135 11.17 3.19 -9.82
CA LEU A 135 10.66 2.91 -8.49
C LEU A 135 9.13 2.88 -8.56
N ALA A 136 8.53 1.81 -8.08
CA ALA A 136 7.09 1.72 -7.97
C ALA A 136 6.65 1.85 -6.52
N GLU A 137 6.86 0.82 -5.70
CA GLU A 137 6.31 0.78 -4.34
C GLU A 137 7.02 -0.27 -3.49
N GLY A 138 6.51 -0.63 -2.31
CA GLY A 138 6.96 -1.80 -1.55
C GLY A 138 6.18 -3.07 -1.91
N CYS A 139 6.53 -4.21 -1.31
CA CYS A 139 5.72 -5.43 -1.42
C CYS A 139 4.26 -5.23 -0.95
N ILE A 140 4.03 -4.48 0.13
CA ILE A 140 2.73 -4.24 0.77
C ILE A 140 2.48 -2.77 1.14
N SER A 141 3.24 -1.83 0.58
CA SER A 141 3.16 -0.40 0.89
C SER A 141 3.39 0.45 -0.35
N ASN A 142 2.97 1.72 -0.33
CA ASN A 142 3.46 2.73 -1.26
C ASN A 142 4.70 3.42 -0.67
N VAL A 143 5.47 4.13 -1.51
CA VAL A 143 6.71 4.82 -1.12
C VAL A 143 6.64 6.32 -1.41
N PHE A 144 7.24 7.11 -0.53
CA PHE A 144 7.45 8.54 -0.70
C PHE A 144 8.89 8.90 -0.35
N LEU A 145 9.45 9.81 -1.14
CA LEU A 145 10.75 10.43 -0.92
C LEU A 145 10.54 11.89 -0.54
N VAL A 146 11.46 12.43 0.26
CA VAL A 146 11.56 13.86 0.55
C VAL A 146 12.88 14.34 -0.03
N LYS A 147 12.82 15.39 -0.84
CA LYS A 147 14.01 16.07 -1.35
C LYS A 147 13.76 17.57 -1.40
N ASP A 148 14.67 18.36 -0.83
CA ASP A 148 14.58 19.83 -0.82
C ASP A 148 13.22 20.32 -0.29
N SER A 149 12.76 19.72 0.82
CA SER A 149 11.45 19.99 1.45
C SER A 149 10.20 19.69 0.60
N ALA A 150 10.35 19.04 -0.55
CA ALA A 150 9.23 18.57 -1.36
C ALA A 150 9.03 17.06 -1.23
N LEU A 151 7.79 16.61 -1.31
CA LEU A 151 7.39 15.20 -1.36
C LEU A 151 7.37 14.71 -2.80
N TYR A 152 7.94 13.54 -3.02
CA TYR A 152 7.92 12.83 -4.29
C TYR A 152 7.36 11.43 -4.10
N THR A 153 6.53 10.98 -5.03
CA THR A 153 6.04 9.59 -5.06
C THR A 153 5.83 9.17 -6.51
N PRO A 154 5.98 7.88 -6.85
CA PRO A 154 5.68 7.44 -8.21
C PRO A 154 4.22 7.73 -8.57
N PRO A 155 3.93 8.15 -9.82
CA PRO A 155 2.57 8.40 -10.27
C PRO A 155 1.80 7.10 -10.38
N ILE A 156 0.47 7.17 -10.42
CA ILE A 156 -0.39 5.97 -10.54
C ILE A 156 -0.17 5.21 -11.87
N VAL A 157 0.42 5.87 -12.88
CA VAL A 157 0.81 5.26 -14.16
C VAL A 157 2.13 4.47 -14.11
N THR A 158 2.88 4.59 -13.02
CA THR A 158 3.91 3.63 -12.62
C THR A 158 3.18 2.58 -11.77
N PRO A 159 3.38 1.26 -11.93
CA PRO A 159 2.58 0.11 -11.40
C PRO A 159 2.28 0.01 -9.90
N VAL A 160 1.93 1.13 -9.29
CA VAL A 160 1.64 1.31 -7.88
C VAL A 160 0.18 1.12 -7.63
N LEU A 161 -0.13 0.54 -6.49
CA LEU A 161 -1.50 0.51 -6.01
C LEU A 161 -1.93 1.93 -5.67
N ALA A 162 -3.11 2.36 -6.13
CA ALA A 162 -3.77 3.57 -5.66
C ALA A 162 -4.14 3.44 -4.16
N GLY A 163 -3.16 3.61 -3.27
CA GLY A 163 -3.26 3.39 -1.84
C GLY A 163 -4.24 4.34 -1.17
N VAL A 164 -5.11 3.84 -0.29
CA VAL A 164 -5.95 4.73 0.54
C VAL A 164 -5.09 5.57 1.48
N ALA A 165 -4.08 4.97 2.12
CA ALA A 165 -3.12 5.73 2.94
C ALA A 165 -2.26 6.70 2.11
N ARG A 166 -1.83 6.29 0.90
CA ARG A 166 -1.19 7.20 -0.08
C ARG A 166 -2.08 8.42 -0.36
N LYS A 167 -3.36 8.20 -0.69
CA LYS A 167 -4.34 9.28 -0.90
C LYS A 167 -4.43 10.20 0.31
N THR A 168 -4.47 9.64 1.53
CA THR A 168 -4.46 10.42 2.77
C THR A 168 -3.18 11.26 2.92
N VAL A 169 -2.00 10.69 2.66
CA VAL A 169 -0.73 11.44 2.68
C VAL A 169 -0.76 12.59 1.67
N CYS A 170 -1.23 12.35 0.44
CA CYS A 170 -1.35 13.41 -0.57
C CYS A 170 -2.30 14.53 -0.12
N GLN A 171 -3.44 14.18 0.51
CA GLN A 171 -4.39 15.16 1.04
C GLN A 171 -3.80 15.96 2.21
N ILE A 172 -3.04 15.30 3.10
CA ILE A 172 -2.33 15.97 4.20
C ILE A 172 -1.31 16.96 3.62
N ALA A 173 -0.53 16.54 2.62
CA ALA A 173 0.47 17.39 1.96
C ALA A 173 -0.19 18.65 1.38
N LEU A 174 -1.28 18.48 0.62
CA LEU A 174 -2.04 19.58 0.03
C LEU A 174 -2.57 20.54 1.10
N LYS A 175 -3.21 20.02 2.17
CA LYS A 175 -3.75 20.84 3.27
C LYS A 175 -2.67 21.62 4.03
N ASN A 176 -1.44 21.12 4.04
CA ASN A 176 -0.31 21.69 4.75
C ASN A 176 0.60 22.55 3.85
N SER A 177 0.18 22.81 2.61
CA SER A 177 0.98 23.52 1.60
C SER A 177 2.37 22.89 1.38
N ILE A 178 2.48 21.57 1.53
CA ILE A 178 3.69 20.82 1.22
C ILE A 178 3.68 20.53 -0.27
N LYS A 179 4.74 20.93 -0.98
CA LYS A 179 4.91 20.62 -2.40
C LYS A 179 4.93 19.10 -2.59
N LEU A 180 3.97 18.58 -3.34
CA LEU A 180 3.87 17.17 -3.71
C LEU A 180 4.06 17.05 -5.23
N VAL A 181 4.97 16.19 -5.65
CA VAL A 181 5.27 15.93 -7.05
C VAL A 181 5.12 14.44 -7.33
N GLU A 182 4.18 14.09 -8.20
CA GLU A 182 4.09 12.75 -8.77
C GLU A 182 4.98 12.72 -10.02
N LYS A 183 6.09 11.98 -9.97
CA LYS A 183 7.02 11.81 -11.11
C LYS A 183 7.62 10.42 -11.12
N ASP A 184 8.11 9.99 -12.27
CA ASP A 184 8.95 8.80 -12.32
C ASP A 184 10.19 9.01 -11.44
N LEU A 185 10.47 8.00 -10.61
CA LEU A 185 11.57 7.98 -9.67
C LEU A 185 12.45 6.78 -9.98
N TYR A 186 13.74 6.91 -9.75
CA TYR A 186 14.75 5.89 -10.02
C TYR A 186 15.59 5.64 -8.77
N ILE A 187 16.53 4.70 -8.86
CA ILE A 187 17.41 4.38 -7.73
C ILE A 187 18.20 5.60 -7.27
N ASP A 188 18.60 6.49 -8.18
CA ASP A 188 19.34 7.71 -7.82
C ASP A 188 18.49 8.70 -7.02
N ASP A 189 17.19 8.79 -7.29
CA ASP A 189 16.28 9.58 -6.44
C ASP A 189 16.19 8.97 -5.03
N VAL A 190 16.15 7.64 -4.91
CA VAL A 190 16.13 6.94 -3.61
C VAL A 190 17.42 7.18 -2.83
N LEU A 191 18.58 7.08 -3.49
CA LEU A 191 19.89 7.24 -2.87
C LEU A 191 20.26 8.70 -2.58
N SER A 192 19.60 9.66 -3.21
CA SER A 192 19.82 11.09 -2.98
C SER A 192 18.76 11.73 -2.08
N ALA A 193 17.74 10.98 -1.65
CA ALA A 193 16.65 11.47 -0.82
C ALA A 193 17.13 11.93 0.57
N ASP A 194 16.57 13.04 1.05
CA ASP A 194 16.85 13.57 2.39
C ASP A 194 16.06 12.77 3.45
N GLU A 195 14.85 12.32 3.10
CA GLU A 195 14.03 11.41 3.90
C GLU A 195 13.27 10.43 2.99
N MET A 196 12.87 9.29 3.53
CA MET A 196 11.99 8.35 2.85
C MET A 196 11.03 7.71 3.85
N PHE A 197 9.81 7.39 3.41
CA PHE A 197 8.88 6.62 4.20
C PHE A 197 7.99 5.72 3.33
N LEU A 198 7.47 4.68 3.95
CA LEU A 198 6.49 3.76 3.39
C LEU A 198 5.11 4.05 3.96
N THR A 199 4.06 3.75 3.19
CA THR A 199 2.69 3.93 3.67
C THR A 199 1.74 2.82 3.25
N ASN A 200 0.94 2.37 4.20
CA ASN A 200 -0.31 1.64 4.00
C ASN A 200 -1.22 1.89 5.21
N VAL A 201 -2.46 1.41 5.16
CA VAL A 201 -3.46 1.74 6.21
C VAL A 201 -3.09 1.22 7.61
N ILE A 202 -2.31 0.14 7.71
CA ILE A 202 -1.93 -0.44 8.99
C ILE A 202 -0.63 0.19 9.52
N MET A 203 0.35 0.42 8.65
CA MET A 203 1.63 1.04 9.05
C MET A 203 1.56 2.57 9.11
N GLN A 204 0.52 3.19 8.53
CA GLN A 204 0.36 4.64 8.36
C GLN A 204 1.58 5.26 7.65
N VAL A 205 2.45 5.98 8.36
CA VAL A 205 3.67 6.61 7.84
C VAL A 205 4.88 5.98 8.55
N MET A 206 5.51 5.03 7.86
CA MET A 206 6.64 4.22 8.37
C MET A 206 7.97 4.80 7.86
N PRO A 207 8.81 5.41 8.70
CA PRO A 207 10.06 6.03 8.24
C PRO A 207 11.07 4.98 7.79
N VAL A 208 11.82 5.30 6.75
CA VAL A 208 12.93 4.49 6.27
C VAL A 208 14.23 5.26 6.45
N THR A 209 15.18 4.65 7.16
CA THR A 209 16.48 5.27 7.47
C THR A 209 17.64 4.59 6.76
N ALA A 210 17.42 3.42 6.15
CA ALA A 210 18.43 2.74 5.34
C ALA A 210 17.79 1.96 4.17
N VAL A 211 18.50 1.93 3.04
CA VAL A 211 18.22 1.12 1.85
C VAL A 211 19.42 0.25 1.56
N GLU A 212 19.27 -1.07 1.65
CA GLU A 212 20.41 -2.01 1.57
C GLU A 212 21.53 -1.61 2.55
N LYS A 213 22.67 -1.15 2.05
CA LYS A 213 23.81 -0.65 2.85
C LYS A 213 23.88 0.88 2.89
N HIS A 214 22.99 1.57 2.19
CA HIS A 214 22.98 3.01 2.07
C HIS A 214 22.12 3.65 3.15
N THR A 215 22.67 4.65 3.83
CA THR A 215 21.94 5.46 4.82
C THR A 215 21.13 6.54 4.13
N VAL A 216 19.82 6.61 4.39
CA VAL A 216 18.97 7.67 3.85
C VAL A 216 19.20 8.96 4.65
N GLY A 217 19.59 10.04 3.98
CA GLY A 217 19.89 11.32 4.61
C GLY A 217 20.84 11.19 5.79
N SER A 218 20.38 11.58 6.99
CA SER A 218 21.17 11.49 8.24
C SER A 218 21.09 10.15 8.97
N GLY A 219 20.35 9.16 8.43
CA GLY A 219 20.07 7.89 9.10
C GLY A 219 19.10 8.01 10.28
N LYS A 220 18.45 9.17 10.44
CA LYS A 220 17.43 9.43 11.47
C LYS A 220 16.12 9.79 10.80
N VAL A 221 15.01 9.54 11.49
CA VAL A 221 13.68 9.96 11.02
C VAL A 221 13.63 11.48 10.89
N GLY A 222 13.44 11.95 9.66
CA GLY A 222 13.47 13.38 9.31
C GLY A 222 12.20 14.15 9.70
N ILE A 223 12.27 15.47 9.53
CA ILE A 223 11.28 16.43 10.03
C ILE A 223 9.97 16.32 9.26
N MET A 224 10.05 16.18 7.93
CA MET A 224 8.86 16.07 7.07
C MET A 224 8.10 14.79 7.41
N THR A 225 8.81 13.67 7.55
CA THR A 225 8.23 12.38 7.91
C THR A 225 7.54 12.44 9.28
N ARG A 226 8.18 13.05 10.30
CA ARG A 226 7.54 13.26 11.63
C ARG A 226 6.29 14.14 11.55
N ARG A 227 6.33 15.20 10.73
CA ARG A 227 5.17 16.07 10.52
C ARG A 227 4.00 15.29 9.92
N LEU A 228 4.27 14.44 8.93
CA LEU A 228 3.26 13.59 8.30
C LEU A 228 2.71 12.52 9.25
N GLN A 229 3.56 11.87 10.07
CA GLN A 229 3.12 10.95 11.11
C GLN A 229 2.07 11.59 12.03
N LYS A 230 2.40 12.76 12.61
CA LYS A 230 1.50 13.50 13.50
C LYS A 230 0.20 13.95 12.84
N SER A 231 0.21 14.14 11.52
CA SER A 231 -0.96 14.61 10.77
C SER A 231 -1.86 13.47 10.27
N PHE A 232 -1.37 12.23 10.33
CA PHE A 232 -2.09 11.04 9.86
C PHE A 232 -2.95 10.42 10.95
N ASP A 233 -2.50 10.50 12.21
CA ASP A 233 -3.26 10.12 13.40
C ASP A 233 -4.52 10.98 13.58
#